data_AF-A0A956L7Q3-F1
#
_entry.id   AF-A0A956L7Q3-F1
#
_cell.length_a   1.000
_cell.length_b   1.000
_cell.length_c   1.000
_cell.angle_alpha   90.00
_cell.angle_beta   90.00
_cell.angle_gamma   90.00
#
_symmetry.space_group_name_H-M   'P 1'
#
loop_
_entity.id
_entity.type
_entity.pdbx_description
1 polymer ?
#
loop_
_entity_poly.entity_id
_entity_poly.type
_entity_poly.pdbx_seq_one_letter_code
_entity_poly.pdbx_strand_id
1 'polypeptide(L)'
;LPALAFGKAGRDTATFAYAYWLNERPVVVAGVDVGATFERTNNAETFFDAFGPAVGLVTDAGTLASLYDIFLRGGVTRSGARLLSADVLAEYTCGVVSGWDRSNKAPMTFGRGFMMGSWWMPSVYGWWGTKRCFGHAGGFSTVAFADPDRGLSVAIVTNGNRGRNDIIKRFTPLGHAIRRACAR
;
A
#
# COMPACT_ATOMS: atom_id res chain seq x y z
N LEU A 1 -16.50 1.89 -14.87
CA LEU A 1 -15.48 1.08 -14.18
C LEU A 1 -15.88 -0.37 -14.40
N PRO A 2 -15.10 -1.24 -15.08
CA PRO A 2 -15.17 -2.64 -14.66
C PRO A 2 -14.84 -2.62 -13.16
N ALA A 3 -15.77 -3.14 -12.35
CA ALA A 3 -15.89 -2.88 -10.92
C ALA A 3 -14.54 -3.00 -10.21
N LEU A 4 -14.24 -2.07 -9.28
CA LEU A 4 -13.14 -2.27 -8.33
C LEU A 4 -13.39 -3.61 -7.63
N ALA A 5 -12.71 -4.65 -8.10
CA ALA A 5 -12.93 -6.02 -7.70
C ALA A 5 -11.79 -6.39 -6.76
N PHE A 6 -12.10 -6.41 -5.47
CA PHE A 6 -11.16 -6.72 -4.41
C PHE A 6 -11.41 -8.12 -3.86
N GLY A 7 -10.34 -8.77 -3.40
CA GLY A 7 -10.40 -10.15 -2.92
C GLY A 7 -10.66 -11.13 -4.07
N LYS A 8 -11.30 -12.27 -3.80
CA LYS A 8 -11.53 -13.32 -4.81
C LYS A 8 -12.35 -12.80 -6.00
N ALA A 9 -13.42 -12.06 -5.72
CA ALA A 9 -14.32 -11.47 -6.71
C ALA A 9 -14.79 -12.48 -7.77
N GLY A 10 -15.09 -13.72 -7.35
CA GLY A 10 -15.52 -14.82 -8.22
C GLY A 10 -14.43 -15.43 -9.10
N ARG A 11 -13.17 -14.97 -9.00
CA ARG A 11 -12.03 -15.53 -9.73
C ARG A 11 -11.53 -16.80 -9.06
N ASP A 12 -11.01 -17.71 -9.88
CA ASP A 12 -10.29 -18.89 -9.42
C ASP A 12 -8.95 -18.47 -8.78
N THR A 13 -8.65 -18.96 -7.58
CA THR A 13 -7.40 -18.67 -6.85
C THR A 13 -6.18 -19.17 -7.61
N ALA A 14 -6.32 -20.19 -8.47
CA ALA A 14 -5.26 -20.65 -9.36
C ALA A 14 -4.76 -19.57 -10.36
N THR A 15 -5.56 -18.52 -10.59
CA THR A 15 -5.17 -17.38 -11.43
C THR A 15 -4.39 -16.31 -10.69
N PHE A 16 -4.27 -16.40 -9.36
CA PHE A 16 -3.58 -15.40 -8.56
C PHE A 16 -2.07 -15.62 -8.62
N ALA A 17 -1.33 -14.51 -8.61
CA ALA A 17 0.12 -14.57 -8.54
C ALA A 17 0.54 -15.21 -7.21
N TYR A 18 1.38 -16.24 -7.30
CA TYR A 18 1.94 -16.91 -6.13
C TYR A 18 2.78 -15.93 -5.30
N ALA A 19 2.50 -15.83 -4.00
CA ALA A 19 3.23 -14.99 -3.06
C ALA A 19 4.47 -15.73 -2.56
N TYR A 20 5.64 -15.36 -3.10
CA TYR A 20 6.93 -15.95 -2.76
C TYR A 20 7.56 -15.28 -1.54
N TRP A 21 8.21 -16.09 -0.71
CA TRP A 21 9.08 -15.66 0.37
C TRP A 21 10.55 -15.82 -0.05
N LEU A 22 11.25 -14.71 -0.19
CA LEU A 22 12.60 -14.66 -0.75
C LEU A 22 13.68 -14.42 0.31
N ASN A 23 13.34 -14.42 1.59
CA ASN A 23 14.30 -14.18 2.67
C ASN A 23 14.72 -15.50 3.33
N GLU A 24 16.02 -15.73 3.41
CA GLU A 24 16.59 -16.91 4.07
C GLU A 24 16.67 -16.76 5.58
N ARG A 25 16.55 -15.52 6.10
CA ARG A 25 16.60 -15.23 7.54
C ARG A 25 15.20 -15.11 8.12
N PRO A 26 14.98 -15.56 9.38
CA PRO A 26 13.75 -15.32 10.11
C PRO A 26 13.37 -13.84 10.12
N VAL A 27 12.09 -13.56 9.89
CA VAL A 27 11.52 -12.21 9.99
C VAL A 27 10.41 -12.26 11.02
N VAL A 28 10.68 -11.70 12.20
CA VAL A 28 9.70 -11.72 13.30
C VAL A 28 8.80 -10.50 13.23
N VAL A 29 7.50 -10.72 13.07
CA VAL A 29 6.44 -9.71 13.17
C VAL A 29 5.54 -10.08 14.34
N ALA A 30 5.37 -9.16 15.29
CA ALA A 30 4.57 -9.39 16.50
C ALA A 30 4.92 -10.69 17.27
N GLY A 31 6.20 -11.08 17.27
CA GLY A 31 6.67 -12.29 17.97
C GLY A 31 6.60 -13.58 17.16
N VAL A 32 6.07 -13.55 15.93
CA VAL A 32 5.96 -14.70 15.03
C VAL A 32 6.96 -14.58 13.90
N ASP A 33 7.77 -15.62 13.65
CA ASP A 33 8.56 -15.70 12.42
C ASP A 33 7.63 -15.95 11.23
N VAL A 34 7.41 -14.89 10.44
CA VAL A 34 6.50 -14.97 9.30
C VAL A 34 7.07 -15.80 8.18
N GLY A 35 8.41 -15.91 8.06
CA GLY A 35 9.05 -16.60 6.94
C GLY A 35 8.75 -18.09 6.91
N ALA A 36 8.75 -18.74 8.07
CA ALA A 36 8.55 -20.18 8.21
C ALA A 36 7.20 -20.69 7.66
N THR A 37 6.17 -19.84 7.64
CA THR A 37 4.82 -20.22 7.17
C THR A 37 4.29 -19.32 6.06
N PHE A 38 5.07 -18.34 5.59
CA PHE A 38 4.60 -17.26 4.72
C PHE A 38 3.88 -17.80 3.49
N GLU A 39 4.57 -18.62 2.69
CA GLU A 39 4.04 -19.09 1.41
C GLU A 39 2.83 -20.01 1.62
N ARG A 40 2.91 -20.92 2.60
CA ARG A 40 1.78 -21.82 2.93
C ARG A 40 0.54 -21.02 3.34
N THR A 41 0.69 -20.00 4.18
CA THR A 41 -0.43 -19.20 4.66
C THR A 41 -0.98 -18.25 3.60
N ASN A 42 -0.13 -17.52 2.87
CA ASN A 42 -0.57 -16.47 1.94
C ASN A 42 -1.03 -17.02 0.57
N ASN A 43 -0.81 -18.32 0.30
CA ASN A 43 -1.29 -18.98 -0.93
C ASN A 43 -2.38 -20.03 -0.65
N ALA A 44 -2.80 -20.24 0.60
CA ALA A 44 -3.89 -21.14 0.91
C ALA A 44 -5.23 -20.57 0.44
N GLU A 45 -6.10 -21.40 -0.13
CA GLU A 45 -7.44 -20.96 -0.56
C GLU A 45 -8.24 -20.36 0.61
N THR A 46 -8.12 -20.95 1.80
CA THR A 46 -8.76 -20.45 3.03
C THR A 46 -8.34 -19.02 3.40
N PHE A 47 -7.15 -18.57 3.01
CA PHE A 47 -6.71 -17.19 3.22
C PHE A 47 -7.51 -16.21 2.36
N PHE A 48 -7.79 -16.57 1.11
CA PHE A 48 -8.58 -15.76 0.19
C PHE A 48 -10.07 -15.78 0.53
N ASP A 49 -10.59 -16.92 0.98
CA ASP A 49 -12.00 -17.06 1.37
C ASP A 49 -12.32 -16.34 2.69
N ALA A 50 -11.38 -16.33 3.65
CA ALA A 50 -11.57 -15.62 4.92
C ALA A 50 -11.63 -14.08 4.78
N PHE A 51 -11.00 -13.54 3.73
CA PHE A 51 -10.92 -12.11 3.41
C PHE A 51 -10.76 -11.18 4.62
N GLY A 52 -9.52 -11.01 5.10
CA GLY A 52 -9.21 -9.99 6.09
C GLY A 52 -9.15 -8.59 5.45
N PRO A 53 -9.89 -7.57 5.94
CA PRO A 53 -9.74 -6.22 5.38
C PRO A 53 -8.32 -5.65 5.59
N ALA A 54 -7.58 -6.15 6.59
CA ALA A 54 -6.17 -5.83 6.81
C ALA A 54 -5.20 -6.69 5.97
N VAL A 55 -5.63 -7.88 5.51
CA VAL A 55 -4.80 -8.89 4.84
C VAL A 55 -5.63 -9.74 3.86
N GLY A 56 -5.16 -9.94 2.63
CA GLY A 56 -5.88 -10.75 1.63
C GLY A 56 -6.60 -9.95 0.54
N LEU A 57 -6.29 -8.65 0.43
CA LEU A 57 -6.64 -7.88 -0.76
C LEU A 57 -5.93 -8.45 -2.00
N VAL A 58 -6.70 -8.92 -2.99
CA VAL A 58 -6.19 -9.36 -4.29
C VAL A 58 -6.59 -8.35 -5.36
N THR A 59 -5.60 -7.69 -5.99
CA THR A 59 -5.82 -6.68 -7.03
C THR A 59 -4.55 -6.49 -7.87
N ASP A 60 -4.67 -5.81 -9.01
CA ASP A 60 -3.54 -5.39 -9.85
C ASP A 60 -3.14 -3.92 -9.56
N ALA A 61 -1.96 -3.52 -10.08
CA ALA A 61 -1.44 -2.17 -9.88
C ALA A 61 -2.33 -1.08 -10.50
N GLY A 62 -2.93 -1.32 -11.67
CA GLY A 62 -3.77 -0.33 -12.35
C GLY A 62 -5.07 -0.07 -11.59
N THR A 63 -5.71 -1.12 -11.10
CA THR A 63 -6.92 -1.06 -10.26
C THR A 63 -6.62 -0.35 -8.94
N LEU A 64 -5.52 -0.71 -8.27
CA LEU A 64 -5.13 -0.07 -7.01
C LEU A 64 -4.75 1.41 -7.19
N ALA A 65 -3.99 1.74 -8.23
CA ALA A 65 -3.66 3.14 -8.55
C ALA A 65 -4.92 3.96 -8.90
N SER A 66 -5.92 3.33 -9.54
CA SER A 66 -7.21 3.97 -9.85
C SER A 66 -8.03 4.27 -8.59
N LEU A 67 -7.95 3.42 -7.56
CA LEU A 67 -8.54 3.72 -6.25
C LEU A 67 -7.92 5.00 -5.64
N TYR A 68 -6.58 5.10 -5.66
CA TYR A 68 -5.89 6.29 -5.18
C TYR A 68 -6.15 7.53 -6.04
N ASP A 69 -6.38 7.37 -7.35
CA ASP A 69 -6.82 8.46 -8.25
C ASP A 69 -8.20 9.00 -7.83
N ILE A 70 -9.13 8.13 -7.44
CA ILE A 70 -10.44 8.54 -6.91
C ILE A 70 -10.28 9.36 -5.63
N PHE A 71 -9.42 8.92 -4.70
CA PHE A 71 -9.15 9.67 -3.46
C PHE A 71 -8.56 11.05 -3.76
N LEU A 72 -7.58 11.09 -4.67
CA LEU A 72 -6.92 12.32 -5.08
C LEU A 72 -7.86 13.29 -5.80
N ARG A 73 -8.86 12.78 -6.52
CA ARG A 73 -9.93 13.55 -7.18
C ARG A 73 -11.08 13.95 -6.24
N GLY A 74 -10.89 13.85 -4.93
CA GLY A 74 -11.93 14.20 -3.96
C GLY A 74 -13.14 13.28 -4.01
N GLY A 75 -12.92 12.00 -4.31
CA GLY A 75 -13.92 10.94 -4.25
C GLY A 75 -14.70 10.74 -5.54
N VAL A 76 -14.22 11.30 -6.66
CA VAL A 76 -14.89 11.26 -7.96
C VAL A 76 -14.12 10.37 -8.93
N THR A 77 -14.81 9.43 -9.57
CA THR A 77 -14.24 8.56 -10.60
C THR A 77 -13.92 9.34 -11.87
N ARG A 78 -13.13 8.75 -12.77
CA ARG A 78 -12.88 9.35 -14.09
C ARG A 78 -14.14 9.48 -14.96
N SER A 79 -15.18 8.69 -14.68
CA SER A 79 -16.47 8.80 -15.35
C SER A 79 -17.40 9.85 -14.71
N GLY A 80 -16.92 10.61 -13.71
CA GLY A 80 -17.69 11.67 -13.05
C GLY A 80 -18.59 11.21 -11.91
N ALA A 81 -18.63 9.91 -11.58
CA ALA A 81 -19.45 9.41 -10.48
C ALA A 81 -18.79 9.73 -9.12
N ARG A 82 -19.54 10.28 -8.17
CA ARG A 82 -19.08 10.49 -6.80
C ARG A 82 -19.28 9.22 -5.98
N LEU A 83 -18.19 8.69 -5.43
CA LEU A 83 -18.20 7.54 -4.51
C LEU A 83 -18.02 7.96 -3.05
N LEU A 84 -17.24 9.03 -2.82
CA LEU A 84 -16.93 9.55 -1.48
C LEU A 84 -17.07 11.07 -1.47
N SER A 85 -17.38 11.65 -0.30
CA SER A 85 -17.36 13.11 -0.16
C SER A 85 -15.91 13.62 -0.07
N ALA A 86 -15.68 14.83 -0.58
CA ALA A 86 -14.37 15.45 -0.52
C ALA A 86 -13.96 15.75 0.94
N ASP A 87 -14.92 16.14 1.78
CA ASP A 87 -14.68 16.47 3.19
C ASP A 87 -14.24 15.24 3.99
N VAL A 88 -14.91 14.09 3.80
CA VAL A 88 -14.50 12.83 4.44
C VAL A 88 -13.09 12.43 3.99
N LEU A 89 -12.76 12.60 2.70
CA LEU A 89 -11.42 12.30 2.22
C LEU A 89 -10.37 13.23 2.82
N ALA A 90 -10.67 14.52 2.99
CA ALA A 90 -9.76 15.47 3.65
C ALA A 90 -9.47 15.05 5.10
N GLU A 91 -10.47 14.55 5.82
CA GLU A 91 -10.29 14.03 7.19
C GLU A 91 -9.48 12.73 7.24
N TYR A 92 -9.67 11.84 6.27
CA TYR A 92 -9.01 10.53 6.28
C TYR A 92 -7.57 10.59 5.77
N THR A 93 -7.29 11.49 4.83
CA THR A 93 -5.99 11.63 4.15
C THR A 93 -5.09 12.70 4.80
N CYS A 94 -5.41 13.16 6.01
CA CYS A 94 -4.54 13.99 6.82
C CYS A 94 -3.94 13.21 8.00
N GLY A 95 -2.79 13.66 8.48
CA GLY A 95 -2.12 13.03 9.63
C GLY A 95 -2.86 13.32 10.92
N VAL A 96 -3.20 12.27 11.67
CA VAL A 96 -3.92 12.33 12.95
C VAL A 96 -2.98 12.09 14.14
N VAL A 97 -2.07 11.14 14.03
CA VAL A 97 -1.10 10.80 15.09
C VAL A 97 0.30 10.72 14.51
N SER A 98 1.27 11.26 15.24
CA SER A 98 2.69 11.21 14.88
C SER A 98 3.52 10.82 16.10
N GLY A 99 4.47 9.91 15.93
CA GLY A 99 5.34 9.50 17.02
C GLY A 99 6.15 8.25 16.70
N TRP A 100 6.75 7.67 17.73
CA TRP A 100 7.44 6.39 17.61
C TRP A 100 6.44 5.23 17.55
N ASP A 101 6.33 4.59 16.39
CA ASP A 101 5.51 3.40 16.23
C ASP A 101 6.23 2.17 16.79
N ARG A 102 5.64 1.51 17.78
CA ARG A 102 6.26 0.38 18.49
C ARG A 102 6.34 -0.88 17.63
N SER A 103 5.40 -1.07 16.71
CA SER A 103 5.33 -2.24 15.83
C SER A 103 6.36 -2.16 14.72
N ASN A 104 6.41 -1.03 14.02
CA ASN A 104 7.34 -0.74 12.94
C ASN A 104 8.72 -0.30 13.43
N LYS A 105 8.84 0.09 14.70
CA LYS A 105 10.08 0.57 15.34
C LYS A 105 10.69 1.74 14.57
N ALA A 106 9.85 2.70 14.20
CA ALA A 106 10.24 3.86 13.41
C ALA A 106 9.35 5.07 13.74
N PRO A 107 9.82 6.31 13.52
CA PRO A 107 8.97 7.49 13.55
C PRO A 107 7.97 7.43 12.39
N MET A 108 6.68 7.46 12.69
CA MET A 108 5.63 7.39 11.69
C MET A 108 4.51 8.36 11.99
N THR A 109 3.85 8.81 10.94
CA THR A 109 2.61 9.57 11.01
C THR A 109 1.51 8.75 10.34
N PHE A 110 0.37 8.64 11.00
CA PHE A 110 -0.80 7.93 10.48
C PHE A 110 -2.00 8.87 10.41
N GLY A 111 -2.75 8.77 9.31
CA GLY A 111 -4.12 9.26 9.20
C GLY A 111 -5.12 8.19 9.60
N ARG A 112 -6.37 8.34 9.18
CA ARG A 112 -7.42 7.33 9.44
C ARG A 112 -7.31 6.18 8.43
N GLY A 113 -6.41 5.24 8.72
CA GLY A 113 -6.15 4.05 7.89
C GLY A 113 -5.01 4.22 6.87
N PHE A 114 -4.47 5.43 6.71
CA PHE A 114 -3.34 5.69 5.83
C PHE A 114 -2.04 5.91 6.61
N MET A 115 -0.97 5.31 6.11
CA MET A 115 0.39 5.76 6.39
C MET A 115 0.61 7.10 5.69
N MET A 116 1.11 8.08 6.43
CA MET A 116 1.46 9.39 5.87
C MET A 116 2.94 9.42 5.53
N GLY A 117 3.30 10.20 4.52
CA GLY A 117 4.70 10.48 4.24
C GLY A 117 5.30 11.41 5.30
N SER A 118 6.62 11.61 5.21
CA SER A 118 7.37 12.42 6.18
C SER A 118 7.92 13.69 5.52
N TRP A 119 8.07 14.74 6.33
CA TRP A 119 8.69 16.00 5.92
C TRP A 119 10.21 16.03 6.17
N TRP A 120 10.70 15.24 7.14
CA TRP A 120 12.08 15.31 7.63
C TRP A 120 12.89 14.02 7.42
N MET A 121 12.23 12.91 7.07
CA MET A 121 12.88 11.63 6.80
C MET A 121 12.38 10.99 5.50
N PRO A 122 13.14 10.05 4.91
CA PRO A 122 12.65 9.17 3.87
C PRO A 122 11.40 8.40 4.30
N SER A 123 10.50 8.16 3.36
CA SER A 123 9.37 7.27 3.51
C SER A 123 9.34 6.25 2.37
N VAL A 124 8.47 5.24 2.47
CA VAL A 124 8.25 4.28 1.38
C VAL A 124 7.75 4.93 0.07
N TYR A 125 7.34 6.20 0.12
CA TYR A 125 6.91 6.99 -1.05
C TYR A 125 8.06 7.77 -1.71
N GLY A 126 9.25 7.84 -1.07
CA GLY A 126 10.42 8.51 -1.62
C GLY A 126 11.35 9.10 -0.56
N TRP A 127 12.53 9.54 -1.01
CA TRP A 127 13.57 10.10 -0.13
C TRP A 127 13.16 11.40 0.56
N TRP A 128 12.50 12.29 -0.17
CA TRP A 128 12.20 13.66 0.29
C TRP A 128 10.88 14.18 -0.24
N GLY A 129 10.38 15.24 0.40
CA GLY A 129 9.19 15.97 -0.03
C GLY A 129 7.93 15.11 0.01
N THR A 130 7.87 14.07 0.85
CA THR A 130 6.73 13.14 0.92
C THR A 130 5.64 13.59 1.89
N LYS A 131 5.76 14.77 2.51
CA LYS A 131 4.90 15.22 3.62
C LYS A 131 3.40 15.08 3.36
N ARG A 132 2.94 15.39 2.14
CA ARG A 132 1.52 15.32 1.76
C ARG A 132 1.12 13.99 1.12
N CYS A 133 2.06 13.08 0.91
CA CYS A 133 1.73 11.75 0.41
C CYS A 133 0.97 10.96 1.46
N PHE A 134 -0.01 10.18 1.03
CA PHE A 134 -0.77 9.26 1.87
C PHE A 134 -0.97 7.94 1.13
N GLY A 135 -0.91 6.83 1.86
CA GLY A 135 -1.04 5.51 1.27
C GLY A 135 -0.84 4.39 2.27
N HIS A 136 -0.34 3.25 1.80
CA HIS A 136 0.05 2.15 2.67
C HIS A 136 1.11 1.26 2.00
N ALA A 137 2.00 0.69 2.81
CA ALA A 137 2.86 -0.41 2.41
C ALA A 137 2.19 -1.74 2.80
N GLY A 138 2.02 -2.65 1.85
CA GLY A 138 1.52 -4.01 2.09
C GLY A 138 2.58 -4.90 2.73
N GLY A 139 2.24 -6.18 2.90
CA GLY A 139 3.08 -7.21 3.53
C GLY A 139 4.33 -7.60 2.73
N PHE A 140 5.19 -6.64 2.44
CA PHE A 140 6.51 -6.73 1.79
C PHE A 140 6.58 -6.66 0.26
N SER A 141 5.48 -6.83 -0.47
CA SER A 141 5.52 -6.84 -1.94
C SER A 141 4.82 -5.67 -2.63
N THR A 142 4.09 -4.84 -1.88
CA THR A 142 3.21 -3.81 -2.46
C THR A 142 3.36 -2.48 -1.74
N VAL A 143 3.34 -1.38 -2.50
CA VAL A 143 3.16 -0.01 -1.97
C VAL A 143 2.19 0.72 -2.88
N ALA A 144 1.19 1.37 -2.31
CA ALA A 144 0.30 2.24 -3.06
C ALA A 144 0.05 3.54 -2.30
N PHE A 145 0.02 4.66 -3.03
CA PHE A 145 -0.08 6.00 -2.46
C PHE A 145 -0.58 7.02 -3.47
N ALA A 146 -1.02 8.17 -2.96
CA ALA A 146 -1.24 9.38 -3.73
C ALA A 146 -0.27 10.49 -3.28
N ASP A 147 0.14 11.33 -4.22
CA ASP A 147 0.91 12.56 -4.00
C ASP A 147 0.09 13.78 -4.48
N PRO A 148 -0.61 14.47 -3.56
CA PRO A 148 -1.38 15.67 -3.87
C PRO A 148 -0.57 16.83 -4.43
N ASP A 149 0.72 16.94 -4.11
CA ASP A 149 1.57 18.02 -4.64
C ASP A 149 1.81 17.86 -6.15
N ARG A 150 1.75 16.62 -6.63
CA ARG A 150 1.99 16.29 -8.05
C ARG A 150 0.71 15.96 -8.82
N GLY A 151 -0.39 15.67 -8.12
CA GLY A 151 -1.58 15.13 -8.77
C GLY A 151 -1.35 13.71 -9.28
N LEU A 152 -0.60 12.91 -8.51
CA LEU A 152 -0.13 11.58 -8.90
C LEU A 152 -0.73 10.50 -8.00
N SER A 153 -1.20 9.39 -8.58
CA SER A 153 -1.48 8.14 -7.87
C SER A 153 -0.56 7.03 -8.35
N VAL A 154 -0.07 6.21 -7.42
CA VAL A 154 0.92 5.17 -7.70
C VAL A 154 0.52 3.89 -6.97
N ALA A 155 0.66 2.76 -7.65
CA ALA A 155 0.70 1.45 -7.03
C ALA A 155 1.84 0.64 -7.65
N ILE A 156 2.65 0.04 -6.80
CA ILE A 156 3.71 -0.90 -7.16
C ILE A 156 3.29 -2.22 -6.53
N VAL A 157 2.99 -3.23 -7.36
CA VAL A 157 2.55 -4.56 -6.91
C VAL A 157 3.54 -5.58 -7.44
N THR A 158 4.12 -6.35 -6.53
CA THR A 158 5.01 -7.47 -6.86
C THR A 158 4.54 -8.72 -6.11
N ASN A 159 5.13 -9.88 -6.41
CA ASN A 159 4.81 -11.14 -5.76
C ASN A 159 5.95 -11.71 -4.90
N GLY A 160 7.07 -10.98 -4.78
CA GLY A 160 8.24 -11.38 -3.98
C GLY A 160 8.35 -10.60 -2.68
N ASN A 161 8.39 -11.33 -1.56
CA ASN A 161 8.38 -10.80 -0.19
C ASN A 161 9.70 -11.10 0.51
N ARG A 162 10.35 -10.08 1.09
CA ARG A 162 11.65 -10.27 1.75
C ARG A 162 11.77 -9.58 3.11
N GLY A 163 10.67 -9.05 3.65
CA GLY A 163 10.62 -8.35 4.92
C GLY A 163 10.82 -6.83 4.81
N ARG A 164 10.72 -6.14 5.97
CA ARG A 164 10.64 -4.66 6.05
C ARG A 164 11.81 -3.93 5.39
N ASN A 165 13.03 -4.41 5.56
CA ASN A 165 14.22 -3.71 5.03
C ASN A 165 14.21 -3.68 3.49
N ASP A 166 13.65 -4.70 2.86
CA ASP A 166 13.53 -4.79 1.41
C ASP A 166 12.47 -3.82 0.86
N ILE A 167 11.34 -3.61 1.57
CA ILE A 167 10.35 -2.55 1.22
C ILE A 167 11.07 -1.21 1.07
N ILE A 168 11.86 -0.82 2.06
CA ILE A 168 12.54 0.48 2.05
C ILE A 168 13.53 0.55 0.89
N LYS A 169 14.38 -0.47 0.73
CA LYS A 169 15.40 -0.52 -0.33
C LYS A 169 14.81 -0.52 -1.74
N ARG A 170 13.66 -1.17 -1.93
CA ARG A 170 13.01 -1.33 -3.24
C ARG A 170 12.11 -0.15 -3.57
N PHE A 171 11.18 0.18 -2.67
CA PHE A 171 10.09 1.10 -3.00
C PHE A 171 10.43 2.57 -2.76
N THR A 172 11.31 2.89 -1.81
CA THR A 172 11.75 4.29 -1.62
C THR A 172 12.40 4.88 -2.88
N PRO A 173 13.41 4.24 -3.52
CA PRO A 173 13.99 4.79 -4.74
C PRO A 173 13.01 4.79 -5.92
N LEU A 174 12.17 3.76 -6.07
CA LEU A 174 11.15 3.70 -7.12
C LEU A 174 10.11 4.82 -6.96
N GLY A 175 9.53 4.95 -5.77
CA GLY A 175 8.57 6.01 -5.45
C GLY A 175 9.18 7.39 -5.67
N HIS A 176 10.44 7.59 -5.26
CA HIS A 176 11.14 8.84 -5.51
C HIS A 176 11.33 9.12 -7.02
N ALA A 177 11.75 8.12 -7.80
CA ALA A 177 11.98 8.27 -9.23
C ALA A 177 10.67 8.57 -9.98
N ILE A 178 9.58 7.85 -9.67
CA ILE A 178 8.25 8.09 -10.27
C ILE A 178 7.79 9.52 -9.94
N ARG A 179 7.87 9.93 -8.67
CA ARG A 179 7.47 11.28 -8.25
C ARG A 179 8.31 12.38 -8.91
N ARG A 180 9.61 12.14 -9.13
CA ARG A 180 10.46 13.07 -9.87
C ARG A 180 10.10 13.16 -11.35
N ALA A 181 9.80 12.03 -11.99
CA ALA A 181 9.45 11.97 -13.41
C ALA A 181 8.11 12.66 -13.71
N CYS A 182 7.20 12.69 -12.73
CA CYS A 182 5.90 13.36 -12.82
C CYS A 182 5.88 14.72 -12.10
N ALA A 183 7.03 15.37 -11.93
CA ALA A 183 7.07 16.75 -11.44
C ALA A 183 6.40 17.68 -12.47
N ARG A 184 5.52 18.55 -11.99
CA ARG A 184 4.90 19.61 -12.79
C ARG A 184 5.91 20.69 -13.15
#